data_AF-A0A960AYF4-F1
#
_entry.id   AF-A0A960AYF4-F1
#
_cell.length_a   1.000
_cell.length_b   1.000
_cell.length_c   1.000
_cell.angle_alpha   90.00
_cell.angle_beta   90.00
_cell.angle_gamma   90.00
#
_symmetry.space_group_name_H-M   'P 1'
#
loop_
_entity.id
_entity.type
_entity.pdbx_description
1 polymer ?
#
loop_
_entity_poly.entity_id
_entity_poly.type
_entity_poly.pdbx_seq_one_letter_code
_entity_poly.pdbx_strand_id
1 'polypeptide(L)'
;MSGFKNFILRGNLVDLAVAVIIGGAFGSVVAAFTAWLTGAVGGSDSMFANAKEGDFAFFLNALISFLILAAVVYFFVVLPYTKAKERFFPSPEPGTPPDITLLTEIRDLIAAQKG
;
A
#
# COMPACT_ATOMS: atom_id res chain seq x y z
N MET A 1 -23.25 -13.04 21.87
CA MET A 1 -22.87 -13.36 20.48
C MET A 1 -23.44 -12.37 19.44
N SER A 2 -24.64 -11.81 19.62
CA SER A 2 -25.21 -10.80 18.69
C SER A 2 -24.44 -9.47 18.64
N GLY A 3 -23.93 -8.98 19.78
CA GLY A 3 -23.16 -7.73 19.84
C GLY A 3 -21.82 -7.76 19.08
N PHE A 4 -21.12 -8.90 19.10
CA PHE A 4 -19.87 -9.10 18.36
C PHE A 4 -20.10 -9.20 16.85
N LYS A 5 -21.18 -9.87 16.43
CA LYS A 5 -21.61 -9.91 15.03
C LYS A 5 -21.98 -8.50 14.52
N ASN A 6 -22.73 -7.70 15.29
CA ASN A 6 -23.05 -6.31 14.95
C ASN A 6 -21.83 -5.35 14.99
N PHE A 7 -20.78 -5.72 15.70
CA PHE A 7 -19.50 -5.00 15.71
C PHE A 7 -18.70 -5.30 14.43
N ILE A 8 -18.53 -6.57 14.05
CA ILE A 8 -17.84 -6.97 12.81
C ILE A 8 -18.62 -6.51 11.57
N LEU A 9 -19.95 -6.62 11.57
CA LEU A 9 -20.80 -6.20 10.43
C LEU A 9 -20.85 -4.69 10.21
N ARG A 10 -20.16 -3.89 11.03
CA ARG A 10 -20.07 -2.42 10.87
C ARG A 10 -19.20 -2.00 9.67
N GLY A 11 -18.75 -2.95 8.85
CA GLY A 11 -18.07 -2.77 7.55
C GLY A 11 -16.61 -2.32 7.67
N ASN A 12 -16.39 -1.20 8.37
CA ASN A 12 -15.08 -0.58 8.55
C ASN A 12 -14.05 -1.49 9.28
N LEU A 13 -14.52 -2.36 10.17
CA LEU A 13 -13.64 -3.23 10.98
C LEU A 13 -13.14 -4.46 10.22
N VAL A 14 -13.94 -5.00 9.29
CA VAL A 14 -13.52 -6.15 8.47
C VAL A 14 -12.47 -5.71 7.47
N ASP A 15 -12.68 -4.57 6.81
CA ASP A 15 -11.71 -4.03 5.85
C ASP A 15 -10.38 -3.68 6.53
N LEU A 16 -10.43 -3.01 7.69
CA LEU A 16 -9.23 -2.74 8.50
C LEU A 16 -8.51 -4.03 8.92
N ALA A 17 -9.25 -5.04 9.39
CA ALA A 17 -8.66 -6.30 9.81
C ALA A 17 -7.98 -7.03 8.65
N VAL A 18 -8.61 -7.06 7.48
CA VAL A 18 -8.04 -7.64 6.26
C VAL A 18 -6.79 -6.85 5.84
N ALA A 19 -6.83 -5.51 5.85
CA ALA A 19 -5.68 -4.68 5.50
C ALA A 19 -4.46 -4.96 6.38
N VAL A 20 -4.65 -5.08 7.69
CA VAL A 20 -3.56 -5.37 8.64
C VAL A 20 -2.99 -6.78 8.43
N ILE A 21 -3.85 -7.79 8.26
CA ILE A 21 -3.42 -9.19 8.05
C ILE A 21 -2.65 -9.33 6.74
N ILE A 22 -3.19 -8.78 5.64
CA ILE A 22 -2.55 -8.84 4.32
C ILE A 22 -1.27 -8.01 4.31
N GLY A 23 -1.26 -6.83 4.92
CA GLY A 23 -0.06 -6.00 5.05
C GLY A 23 1.07 -6.71 5.79
N GLY A 24 0.77 -7.37 6.91
CA GLY A 24 1.75 -8.14 7.68
C GLY A 24 2.28 -9.37 6.93
N ALA A 25 1.38 -10.16 6.32
CA ALA A 25 1.76 -11.34 5.54
C ALA A 25 2.62 -10.95 4.31
N PHE A 26 2.22 -9.89 3.60
CA PHE A 26 2.95 -9.40 2.45
C PHE A 26 4.34 -8.87 2.82
N GLY A 27 4.46 -8.13 3.93
CA GLY A 27 5.75 -7.66 4.44
C GLY A 27 6.73 -8.81 4.69
N SER A 28 6.23 -9.95 5.19
CA SER A 28 7.05 -11.14 5.41
C SER A 28 7.57 -11.75 4.10
N VAL A 29 6.76 -11.76 3.04
CA VAL A 29 7.17 -12.24 1.71
C VAL A 29 8.28 -11.36 1.12
N VAL A 30 8.12 -10.04 1.21
CA VAL A 30 9.12 -9.09 0.72
C VAL A 30 10.42 -9.18 1.52
N ALA A 31 10.33 -9.32 2.84
CA ALA A 31 11.50 -9.50 3.69
C ALA A 31 12.27 -10.78 3.32
N ALA A 32 11.57 -11.89 3.12
CA ALA A 32 12.18 -13.15 2.69
C ALA A 32 12.85 -13.03 1.31
N PHE A 33 12.17 -12.38 0.35
CA PHE A 33 12.74 -12.13 -0.97
C PHE A 33 13.98 -11.24 -0.92
N THR A 34 13.96 -10.21 -0.06
CA THR A 34 15.08 -9.30 0.12
C THR A 34 16.27 -10.00 0.76
N ALA A 35 16.04 -10.81 1.81
CA ALA A 35 17.07 -11.61 2.45
C ALA A 35 17.69 -12.65 1.50
N TRP A 36 16.87 -13.28 0.65
CA TRP A 36 17.37 -14.15 -0.41
C TRP A 36 18.22 -13.39 -1.42
N LEU A 37 17.77 -12.23 -1.88
CA LEU A 37 18.49 -11.41 -2.86
C LEU A 37 19.81 -10.88 -2.31
N THR A 38 19.83 -10.40 -1.07
CA THR A 38 21.06 -9.93 -0.41
C THR A 38 22.03 -11.07 -0.14
N GLY A 39 21.53 -12.25 0.25
CA GLY A 39 22.36 -13.45 0.40
C GLY A 39 22.95 -13.95 -0.93
N ALA A 40 22.17 -13.92 -2.01
CA ALA A 40 22.59 -14.36 -3.34
C ALA A 40 23.57 -13.37 -4.01
N VAL A 41 23.35 -12.06 -3.85
CA VAL A 41 24.21 -11.02 -4.44
C VAL A 41 25.46 -10.79 -3.60
N GLY A 42 25.39 -11.01 -2.28
CA GLY A 42 26.52 -10.83 -1.39
C GLY A 42 27.58 -11.95 -1.47
N GLY A 43 27.18 -13.19 -1.74
CA GLY A 43 28.08 -14.33 -1.56
C GLY A 43 28.52 -14.50 -0.09
N SER A 44 29.05 -15.67 0.24
CA SER A 44 29.43 -16.06 1.61
C SER A 44 30.50 -15.17 2.29
N ASP A 45 31.11 -14.24 1.56
CA ASP A 45 32.14 -13.29 2.03
C ASP A 45 31.75 -11.81 1.93
N SER A 46 30.48 -11.50 1.67
CA SER A 46 30.06 -10.11 1.66
C SER A 46 30.17 -9.46 3.04
N MET A 47 30.40 -8.15 3.02
CA MET A 47 30.15 -7.19 4.12
C MET A 47 28.74 -7.33 4.74
N PHE A 48 27.86 -8.08 4.07
CA PHE A 48 26.52 -8.44 4.52
C PHE A 48 26.47 -9.68 5.45
N ALA A 49 27.42 -10.60 5.33
CA ALA A 49 27.46 -11.87 6.07
C ALA A 49 28.31 -11.80 7.35
N ASN A 50 29.31 -10.93 7.40
CA ASN A 50 30.32 -10.89 8.48
C ASN A 50 30.30 -9.61 9.34
N ALA A 51 29.21 -8.85 9.31
CA ALA A 51 29.09 -7.64 10.14
C ALA A 51 28.72 -8.03 11.59
N LYS A 52 29.66 -7.85 12.52
CA LYS A 52 29.40 -8.01 13.96
C LYS A 52 28.41 -6.95 14.44
N GLU A 53 27.45 -7.35 15.27
CA GLU A 53 26.56 -6.40 15.96
C GLU A 53 27.39 -5.37 16.73
N GLY A 54 27.27 -4.10 16.35
CA GLY A 54 27.99 -2.97 16.96
C GLY A 54 28.98 -2.26 16.04
N ASP A 55 29.30 -2.81 14.86
CA ASP A 55 30.17 -2.14 13.89
C ASP A 55 29.38 -1.28 12.89
N PHE A 56 29.99 -0.21 12.38
CA PHE A 56 29.38 0.65 11.35
C PHE A 56 29.03 -0.13 10.08
N ALA A 57 29.77 -1.20 9.80
CA ALA A 57 29.49 -2.13 8.70
C ALA A 57 28.12 -2.83 8.83
N PHE A 58 27.66 -3.13 10.06
CA PHE A 58 26.34 -3.73 10.29
C PHE A 58 25.21 -2.75 9.98
N PHE A 59 25.38 -1.49 10.40
CA PHE A 59 24.43 -0.44 10.07
C PHE A 59 24.34 -0.17 8.57
N LEU A 60 25.49 -0.12 7.88
CA LEU A 60 25.53 0.07 6.42
C LEU A 60 24.86 -1.10 5.67
N ASN A 61 25.08 -2.32 6.15
CA ASN A 61 24.37 -3.51 5.66
C ASN A 61 22.86 -3.37 5.82
N ALA A 62 22.39 -3.03 7.03
CA ALA A 62 20.97 -2.86 7.31
C ALA A 62 20.35 -1.76 6.43
N LEU A 63 21.08 -0.66 6.19
CA LEU A 63 20.65 0.44 5.33
C LEU A 63 20.51 -0.01 3.87
N ILE A 64 21.48 -0.76 3.34
CA ILE A 64 21.42 -1.28 1.97
C ILE A 64 20.30 -2.31 1.84
N SER A 65 20.14 -3.20 2.82
CA SER A 65 19.02 -4.15 2.87
C SER A 65 17.67 -3.44 2.90
N PHE A 66 17.54 -2.35 3.64
CA PHE A 66 16.34 -1.51 3.66
C PHE A 66 16.07 -0.84 2.29
N LEU A 67 17.10 -0.31 1.63
CA LEU A 67 16.96 0.28 0.29
C LEU A 67 16.52 -0.77 -0.75
N ILE A 68 17.06 -1.98 -0.67
CA ILE A 68 16.64 -3.10 -1.54
C ILE A 68 15.18 -3.47 -1.26
N LEU A 69 14.79 -3.63 0.01
CA LEU A 69 13.41 -3.89 0.40
C LEU A 69 12.47 -2.81 -0.15
N ALA A 70 12.82 -1.53 0.03
CA ALA A 70 12.04 -0.40 -0.47
C ALA A 70 11.91 -0.43 -2.01
N ALA A 71 12.98 -0.77 -2.74
CA ALA A 71 12.97 -0.91 -4.18
C ALA A 71 12.03 -2.05 -4.64
N VAL A 72 12.05 -3.19 -3.95
CA VAL A 72 11.15 -4.32 -4.25
C VAL A 72 9.70 -3.95 -3.99
N VAL A 73 9.38 -3.34 -2.86
CA VAL A 73 8.01 -2.88 -2.55
C VAL A 73 7.53 -1.88 -3.60
N TYR A 74 8.37 -0.90 -3.96
CA TYR A 74 8.00 0.10 -4.94
C TYR A 74 7.74 -0.50 -6.33
N PHE A 75 8.64 -1.37 -6.82
CA PHE A 75 8.55 -1.90 -8.17
C PHE A 75 7.48 -2.98 -8.32
N PHE A 76 7.30 -3.86 -7.33
CA PHE A 76 6.36 -4.99 -7.41
C PHE A 76 4.98 -4.69 -6.82
N VAL A 77 4.83 -3.66 -5.99
CA VAL A 77 3.54 -3.29 -5.39
C VAL A 77 3.09 -1.94 -5.87
N VAL A 78 3.86 -0.88 -5.58
CA VAL A 78 3.40 0.50 -5.79
C VAL A 78 3.19 0.76 -7.29
N LEU A 79 4.14 0.39 -8.13
CA LEU A 79 4.07 0.64 -9.58
C LEU A 79 2.95 -0.14 -10.31
N PRO A 80 2.77 -1.45 -10.10
CA PRO A 80 1.62 -2.14 -10.69
C PRO A 80 0.31 -1.71 -10.03
N TYR A 81 0.30 -1.36 -8.75
CA TYR A 81 -0.90 -0.84 -8.09
C TYR A 81 -1.31 0.52 -8.65
N THR A 82 -0.38 1.45 -8.89
CA THR A 82 -0.68 2.75 -9.51
C THR A 82 -1.14 2.56 -10.95
N LYS A 83 -0.46 1.74 -11.75
CA LYS A 83 -0.88 1.43 -13.13
C LYS A 83 -2.23 0.71 -13.20
N ALA A 84 -2.51 -0.22 -12.30
CA ALA A 84 -3.79 -0.92 -12.24
C ALA A 84 -4.91 0.02 -11.77
N LYS A 85 -4.64 0.87 -10.77
CA LYS A 85 -5.58 1.90 -10.32
C LYS A 85 -5.97 2.82 -11.46
N GLU A 86 -5.00 3.33 -12.22
CA GLU A 86 -5.25 4.17 -13.40
C GLU A 86 -6.10 3.46 -14.48
N ARG A 87 -5.97 2.13 -14.60
CA ARG A 87 -6.68 1.33 -15.61
C ARG A 87 -8.08 0.87 -15.20
N PHE A 88 -8.30 0.56 -13.92
CA PHE A 88 -9.55 -0.02 -13.42
C PHE A 88 -10.43 0.99 -12.66
N PHE A 89 -9.81 2.06 -12.15
CA PHE A 89 -10.48 3.18 -11.49
C PHE A 89 -9.85 4.48 -12.00
N PRO A 90 -10.06 4.84 -13.29
CA PRO A 90 -9.65 6.16 -13.77
C PRO A 90 -10.23 7.18 -12.79
N SER A 91 -9.38 7.91 -12.07
CA SER A 91 -9.84 8.97 -11.18
C SER A 91 -10.81 9.81 -11.99
N PRO A 92 -12.09 9.93 -11.61
CA PRO A 92 -12.89 11.04 -12.10
C PRO A 92 -12.06 12.29 -11.83
N GLU A 93 -11.99 13.21 -12.80
CA GLU A 93 -11.29 14.48 -12.62
C GLU A 93 -11.59 15.04 -11.22
N PRO A 94 -10.62 15.67 -10.53
CA PRO A 94 -10.88 16.36 -9.29
C PRO A 94 -12.00 17.40 -9.53
N GLY A 95 -13.21 17.05 -9.11
CA GLY A 95 -14.45 17.73 -9.50
C GLY A 95 -15.29 16.80 -10.34
N THR A 96 -16.11 15.92 -9.77
CA THR A 96 -17.38 16.33 -9.17
C THR A 96 -17.98 15.03 -8.61
N PRO A 97 -18.03 14.81 -7.27
CA PRO A 97 -18.85 13.75 -6.68
C PRO A 97 -20.23 13.72 -7.33
N PRO A 98 -20.89 12.56 -7.49
CA PRO A 98 -22.22 12.47 -8.11
C PRO A 98 -23.22 13.42 -7.45
N ASP A 99 -23.04 13.69 -6.15
CA ASP A 99 -23.81 14.69 -5.41
C ASP A 99 -23.68 16.10 -6.00
N ILE A 100 -22.49 16.52 -6.44
CA ILE A 100 -22.27 17.84 -7.03
C ILE A 100 -22.83 17.89 -8.47
N THR A 101 -22.84 16.78 -9.20
CA THR A 101 -23.54 16.68 -10.51
C THR A 101 -25.05 16.82 -10.31
N LEU A 102 -25.61 16.11 -9.34
CA LEU A 102 -27.02 16.22 -8.96
C LEU A 102 -27.37 17.63 -8.46
N LEU A 103 -26.50 18.27 -7.67
CA LEU A 103 -26.70 19.64 -7.22
C LEU A 103 -26.63 20.65 -8.36
N THR A 104 -25.82 20.39 -9.39
CA THR A 104 -25.74 21.21 -10.61
C THR A 104 -27.03 21.06 -11.42
N GLU A 105 -27.50 19.83 -11.62
CA GLU A 105 -28.79 19.56 -12.27
C GLU A 105 -29.96 20.20 -11.50
N ILE A 106 -29.99 20.08 -10.17
CA ILE A 106 -31.01 20.72 -9.30
C ILE A 106 -30.95 22.24 -9.44
N ARG A 107 -29.76 22.85 -9.44
CA ARG A 107 -29.58 24.29 -9.64
C ARG A 107 -30.17 24.72 -10.98
N ASP A 108 -29.89 23.97 -12.04
CA ASP A 108 -30.32 24.29 -13.40
C ASP A 108 -31.83 24.11 -13.55
N LEU A 109 -32.43 23.10 -12.92
CA LEU A 109 -33.88 22.90 -12.85
C LEU A 109 -34.59 24.04 -12.07
N ILE A 110 -34.02 24.51 -10.96
CA ILE A 110 -34.56 25.64 -10.20
C ILE A 110 -34.45 26.96 -10.99
N ALA A 111 -33.35 27.17 -11.71
CA ALA A 111 -33.18 28.34 -12.55
C ALA A 111 -34.19 28.35 -13.71
N ALA A 112 -34.44 27.20 -14.32
CA ALA A 112 -35.44 27.03 -15.37
C ALA A 112 -36.89 27.21 -14.89
N GLN A 113 -37.19 26.90 -13.61
CA GLN A 113 -38.53 27.07 -13.03
C GLN A 113 -38.82 28.50 -12.54
N LYS A 114 -37.79 29.33 -12.34
CA LYS A 114 -37.90 30.73 -11.90
C LYS A 114 -37.95 31.76 -13.04
N GLY A 115 -37.80 31.32 -14.30
CA GLY A 115 -38.05 32.11 -15.51
C GLY A 115 -39.42 31.81 -16.09
#